data_AF-A0A963APD1-F1
#
_entry.id   AF-A0A963APD1-F1
#
_cell.length_a   1.000
_cell.length_b   1.000
_cell.length_c   1.000
_cell.angle_alpha   90.00
_cell.angle_beta   90.00
_cell.angle_gamma   90.00
#
_symmetry.space_group_name_H-M   'P 1'
#
loop_
_entity.id
_entity.type
_entity.pdbx_description
1 polymer ?
#
loop_
_entity_poly.entity_id
_entity_poly.type
_entity_poly.pdbx_seq_one_letter_code
_entity_poly.pdbx_strand_id
1 'polypeptide(L)'
;MSTITESQTAHLRLLQLISPSLPVGAFTYSQGLEWAVECGWVTGEAELSDWVRSLMESSLTHLEMPLLARLFRACAANDSQALTYWSRYLVAARETFELREEERNRGRA
;
A
#
# COMPACT_ATOMS: atom_id res chain seq x y z
N MET A 1 -3.77 -8.11 -36.89
CA MET A 1 -3.71 -8.37 -35.43
C MET A 1 -2.28 -8.11 -34.98
N SER A 2 -2.00 -6.95 -34.40
CA SER A 2 -0.68 -6.65 -33.84
C SER A 2 -0.46 -7.51 -32.59
N THR A 3 0.58 -8.33 -32.61
CA THR A 3 0.99 -9.18 -31.49
C THR A 3 1.42 -8.30 -30.31
N ILE A 4 0.75 -8.44 -29.16
CA ILE A 4 1.12 -7.72 -27.94
C ILE A 4 2.49 -8.23 -27.49
N THR A 5 3.46 -7.34 -27.32
CA THR A 5 4.80 -7.68 -26.82
C THR A 5 4.78 -7.91 -25.30
N GLU A 6 5.81 -8.57 -24.77
CA GLU A 6 5.94 -8.82 -23.32
C GLU A 6 5.89 -7.53 -22.49
N SER A 7 6.55 -6.46 -22.98
CA SER A 7 6.52 -5.13 -22.37
C SER A 7 5.13 -4.49 -22.36
N GLN A 8 4.34 -4.67 -23.43
CA GLN A 8 2.96 -4.17 -23.48
C GLN A 8 2.06 -4.93 -22.52
N THR A 9 2.28 -6.24 -22.36
CA THR A 9 1.55 -7.06 -21.40
C THR A 9 1.88 -6.64 -19.96
N ALA A 10 3.15 -6.44 -19.63
CA ALA A 10 3.57 -5.96 -18.31
C ALA A 10 2.96 -4.60 -17.96
N HIS A 11 2.89 -3.68 -18.93
CA HIS A 11 2.24 -2.38 -18.74
C HIS A 11 0.74 -2.51 -18.46
N LEU A 12 0.01 -3.31 -19.24
CA LEU A 12 -1.41 -3.57 -19.00
C LEU A 12 -1.67 -4.23 -17.63
N ARG A 13 -0.78 -5.14 -17.20
CA ARG A 13 -0.85 -5.73 -15.86
C ARG A 13 -0.62 -4.71 -14.76
N LEU A 14 0.34 -3.79 -14.93
CA LEU A 14 0.53 -2.70 -13.99
C LEU A 14 -0.72 -1.82 -13.89
N LEU A 15 -1.32 -1.43 -15.02
CA LEU A 15 -2.56 -0.65 -15.03
C LEU A 15 -3.71 -1.38 -14.33
N GLN A 16 -3.79 -2.70 -14.50
CA GLN A 16 -4.77 -3.53 -13.78
C GLN A 16 -4.52 -3.52 -12.26
N LEU A 17 -3.25 -3.57 -11.82
CA LEU A 17 -2.87 -3.59 -10.41
C LEU A 17 -3.07 -2.25 -9.70
N ILE A 18 -2.88 -1.11 -10.38
CA ILE A 18 -3.06 0.23 -9.79
C ILE A 18 -4.51 0.74 -9.90
N SER A 19 -5.41 -0.05 -10.50
CA SER A 19 -6.79 0.34 -10.69
C SER A 19 -7.53 0.43 -9.34
N PRO A 20 -8.27 1.52 -9.06
CA PRO A 20 -9.16 1.61 -7.90
C PRO A 20 -10.26 0.53 -7.89
N SER A 21 -10.54 -0.10 -9.03
CA SER A 21 -11.52 -1.19 -9.15
C SER A 21 -10.95 -2.57 -8.79
N LEU A 22 -9.68 -2.67 -8.38
CA LEU A 22 -9.10 -3.92 -7.93
C LEU A 22 -9.82 -4.39 -6.63
N PRO A 23 -10.37 -5.62 -6.58
CA PRO A 23 -11.27 -6.04 -5.49
C PRO A 23 -10.50 -6.52 -4.24
N VAL A 24 -9.54 -5.72 -3.76
CA VAL A 24 -8.67 -6.04 -2.61
C VAL A 24 -9.12 -5.39 -1.29
N GLY A 25 -10.26 -4.70 -1.31
CA GLY A 25 -10.82 -4.02 -0.13
C GLY A 25 -10.53 -2.52 -0.09
N ALA A 26 -10.72 -1.91 1.09
CA ALA A 26 -10.60 -0.47 1.30
C ALA A 26 -9.14 0.02 1.33
N PHE A 27 -8.95 1.33 1.10
CA PHE A 27 -7.64 1.97 1.12
C PHE A 27 -7.07 2.05 2.53
N THR A 28 -5.78 1.76 2.67
CA THR A 28 -5.06 1.98 3.94
C THR A 28 -5.05 3.49 4.24
N TYR A 29 -5.16 3.85 5.53
CA TYR A 29 -5.19 5.23 6.06
C TYR A 29 -6.52 6.00 5.93
N SER A 30 -7.61 5.40 5.43
CA SER A 30 -8.92 6.08 5.36
C SER A 30 -9.43 6.53 6.74
N GLN A 31 -9.29 5.66 7.75
CA GLN A 31 -9.70 5.95 9.13
C GLN A 31 -9.00 7.21 9.70
N GLY A 32 -7.72 7.41 9.36
CA GLY A 32 -6.97 8.57 9.82
C GLY A 32 -7.44 9.88 9.18
N LEU A 33 -7.84 9.82 7.91
CA LEU A 33 -8.41 10.97 7.21
C LEU A 33 -9.80 11.30 7.72
N GLU A 34 -10.65 10.30 7.94
CA GLU A 34 -11.99 10.46 8.52
C GLU A 34 -11.92 11.19 9.86
N TRP A 35 -11.02 10.75 10.76
CA TRP A 35 -10.82 11.41 12.04
C TRP A 35 -10.27 12.84 11.91
N ALA A 36 -9.35 13.09 10.97
CA ALA A 36 -8.82 14.43 10.72
C ALA A 36 -9.90 15.40 10.22
N VAL A 37 -10.87 14.92 9.44
CA VAL A 37 -12.05 15.69 9.02
C VAL A 37 -12.98 15.94 10.21
N GLU A 38 -13.29 14.91 11.01
CA GLU A 38 -14.15 15.06 12.21
C GLU A 38 -13.57 16.05 13.23
N CYS A 39 -12.25 16.09 13.38
CA CYS A 39 -11.55 17.03 14.26
C CYS A 39 -11.41 18.44 13.66
N GLY A 40 -11.85 18.67 12.43
CA GLY A 40 -11.73 19.96 11.74
C GLY A 40 -10.30 20.32 11.33
N TRP A 41 -9.40 19.34 11.23
CA TRP A 41 -8.02 19.55 10.75
C TRP A 41 -7.95 19.59 9.23
N VAL A 42 -8.83 18.86 8.56
CA VAL A 42 -8.99 18.88 7.11
C VAL A 42 -10.37 19.44 6.78
N THR A 43 -10.41 20.69 6.36
CA THR A 43 -11.67 21.40 6.03
C THR A 43 -11.79 21.75 4.56
N GLY A 44 -10.73 21.57 3.78
CA GLY A 44 -10.69 21.93 2.37
C GLY A 44 -9.51 21.28 1.63
N GLU A 45 -9.32 21.72 0.39
CA GLU A 45 -8.32 21.18 -0.53
C GLU A 45 -6.88 21.38 -0.04
N ALA A 46 -6.58 22.57 0.51
CA ALA A 46 -5.24 22.91 0.96
C ALA A 46 -4.81 22.00 2.13
N GLU A 47 -5.67 21.86 3.14
CA GLU A 47 -5.39 21.03 4.31
C GLU A 47 -5.34 19.54 3.93
N LEU A 48 -6.18 19.10 2.99
CA LEU A 48 -6.12 17.74 2.46
C LEU A 48 -4.79 17.47 1.75
N SER A 49 -4.30 18.43 0.96
CA SER A 49 -3.02 18.32 0.27
C SER A 49 -1.86 18.16 1.26
N ASP A 50 -1.87 18.97 2.32
CA ASP A 50 -0.86 18.91 3.38
C ASP A 50 -0.94 17.61 4.18
N TRP A 51 -2.15 17.12 4.46
CA TRP A 51 -2.35 15.82 5.12
C TRP A 51 -1.81 14.67 4.28
N VAL A 52 -2.12 14.62 2.97
CA VAL A 52 -1.61 13.60 2.05
C VAL A 52 -0.09 13.68 1.92
N ARG A 53 0.48 14.89 1.82
CA ARG A 53 1.94 15.08 1.80
C ARG A 53 2.59 14.53 3.06
N SER A 54 2.01 14.83 4.23
CA SER A 54 2.52 14.32 5.52
C SER A 54 2.47 12.79 5.59
N LEU A 55 1.43 12.17 5.03
CA LEU A 55 1.34 10.71 4.92
C LEU A 55 2.42 10.13 3.98
N MET A 56 2.67 10.80 2.85
CA MET A 56 3.72 10.42 1.90
C MET A 56 5.12 10.50 2.53
N GLU A 57 5.40 11.57 3.26
CA GLU A 57 6.70 11.83 3.89
C GLU A 57 6.94 10.96 5.14
N SER A 58 5.90 10.38 5.73
CA SER A 58 5.99 9.52 6.92
C SER A 58 5.96 8.02 6.56
N SER A 59 4.84 7.35 6.81
CA SER A 59 4.71 5.90 6.74
C SER A 59 4.98 5.35 5.34
N LEU A 60 4.56 6.05 4.28
CA LEU A 60 4.81 5.61 2.91
C LEU A 60 6.31 5.56 2.59
N THR A 61 7.05 6.62 2.90
CA THR A 61 8.48 6.72 2.61
C THR A 61 9.32 5.84 3.54
N HIS A 62 8.97 5.74 4.82
CA HIS A 62 9.81 5.09 5.82
C HIS A 62 9.46 3.63 6.09
N LEU A 63 8.24 3.19 5.77
CA LEU A 63 7.78 1.82 6.01
C LEU A 63 7.37 1.11 4.72
N GLU A 64 6.37 1.63 4.00
CA GLU A 64 5.77 0.91 2.86
C GLU A 64 6.74 0.74 1.69
N MET A 65 7.33 1.84 1.20
CA MET A 65 8.24 1.80 0.05
C MET A 65 9.50 0.96 0.31
N PRO A 66 10.17 1.08 1.47
CA PRO A 66 11.32 0.24 1.77
C PRO A 66 10.95 -1.23 1.95
N LEU A 67 9.78 -1.57 2.48
CA LEU A 67 9.31 -2.94 2.60
C LEU A 67 8.92 -3.53 1.25
N LEU A 68 8.20 -2.78 0.41
CA LEU A 68 7.86 -3.20 -0.95
C LEU A 68 9.13 -3.54 -1.75
N ALA A 69 10.16 -2.70 -1.69
CA ALA A 69 11.44 -2.96 -2.35
C ALA A 69 12.13 -4.23 -1.82
N ARG A 70 12.06 -4.50 -0.50
CA ARG A 70 12.64 -5.71 0.12
C ARG A 70 11.87 -6.97 -0.28
N LEU A 71 10.54 -6.93 -0.24
CA LEU A 71 9.67 -8.03 -0.66
C LEU A 71 9.86 -8.34 -2.15
N PHE A 72 9.92 -7.31 -3.01
CA PHE A 72 10.19 -7.48 -4.43
C PHE A 72 11.52 -8.17 -4.70
N ARG A 73 12.60 -7.75 -4.02
CA ARG A 73 13.92 -8.40 -4.12
C ARG A 73 13.92 -9.83 -3.60
N ALA A 74 13.24 -10.10 -2.49
CA ALA A 74 13.10 -11.45 -1.94
C ALA A 74 12.37 -12.38 -2.93
N CYS A 75 11.28 -11.90 -3.55
CA CYS A 75 10.60 -12.63 -4.62
C CYS A 75 11.51 -12.91 -5.81
N ALA A 76 12.24 -11.90 -6.30
CA ALA A 76 13.16 -12.05 -7.43
C ALA A 76 14.30 -13.04 -7.15
N ALA A 77 14.74 -13.15 -5.89
CA ALA A 77 15.77 -14.08 -5.44
C ALA A 77 15.22 -15.47 -5.04
N ASN A 78 13.91 -15.69 -5.08
CA ASN A 78 13.24 -16.87 -4.51
C ASN A 78 13.60 -17.11 -3.02
N ASP A 79 13.83 -16.05 -2.27
CA ASP A 79 14.17 -16.12 -0.84
C ASP A 79 12.90 -16.10 0.02
N SER A 80 12.36 -17.29 0.28
CA SER A 80 11.16 -17.48 1.09
C SER A 80 11.33 -17.05 2.55
N GLN A 81 12.56 -17.11 3.08
CA GLN A 81 12.85 -16.70 4.45
C GLN A 81 12.79 -15.19 4.59
N ALA A 82 13.43 -14.45 3.68
CA ALA A 82 13.35 -12.99 3.63
C ALA A 82 11.92 -12.53 3.37
N LEU A 83 11.21 -13.18 2.45
CA LEU A 83 9.80 -12.88 2.18
C LEU A 83 8.94 -13.01 3.45
N THR A 84 9.08 -14.13 4.17
CA THR A 84 8.35 -14.38 5.42
C THR A 84 8.71 -13.36 6.50
N TYR A 85 10.00 -13.04 6.64
CA TYR A 85 10.49 -12.08 7.63
C TYR A 85 9.90 -10.69 7.40
N TRP A 86 10.00 -10.16 6.17
CA TRP A 86 9.51 -8.82 5.86
C TRP A 86 7.99 -8.72 5.89
N SER A 87 7.26 -9.77 5.49
CA SER A 87 5.80 -9.83 5.65
C SER A 87 5.39 -9.79 7.12
N ARG A 88 6.11 -10.49 8.00
CA ARG A 88 5.86 -10.43 9.46
C ARG A 88 6.20 -9.06 10.04
N TYR A 89 7.28 -8.43 9.56
CA TYR A 89 7.65 -7.08 9.98
C TYR A 89 6.58 -6.06 9.60
N LEU A 90 6.01 -6.13 8.39
CA LEU A 90 4.91 -5.27 7.94
C LEU A 90 3.72 -5.34 8.91
N VAL A 91 3.27 -6.56 9.24
CA VAL A 91 2.15 -6.76 10.17
C VAL A 91 2.53 -6.30 11.58
N ALA A 92 3.76 -6.52 12.04
CA ALA A 92 4.21 -6.05 13.35
C ALA A 92 4.22 -4.51 13.45
N ALA A 93 4.54 -3.82 12.35
CA ALA A 93 4.57 -2.37 12.26
C ALA A 93 3.16 -1.72 12.26
N ARG A 94 2.09 -2.49 12.01
CA ARG A 94 0.72 -2.03 12.27
C ARG A 94 0.48 -2.07 13.77
N GLU A 95 0.21 -0.91 14.36
CA GLU A 95 0.24 -0.72 15.82
C GLU A 95 -0.91 -1.44 16.53
N THR A 96 -2.14 -1.24 16.05
CA THR A 96 -3.36 -1.77 16.67
C THR A 96 -3.68 -3.18 16.17
N PHE A 97 -4.49 -3.91 16.93
CA PHE A 97 -5.01 -5.20 16.50
C PHE A 97 -5.86 -5.08 15.22
N GLU A 98 -6.71 -4.06 15.16
CA GLU A 98 -7.57 -3.77 14.01
C GLU A 98 -6.76 -3.53 12.73
N LEU A 99 -5.75 -2.66 12.78
CA LEU A 99 -4.91 -2.37 11.61
C LEU A 99 -4.13 -3.61 11.13
N ARG A 100 -3.76 -4.52 12.04
CA ARG A 100 -3.14 -5.82 11.67
C ARG A 100 -4.12 -6.73 10.96
N GLU A 101 -5.36 -6.80 11.43
CA GLU A 101 -6.40 -7.62 10.81
C GLU A 101 -6.79 -7.08 9.44
N GLU A 102 -6.91 -5.75 9.29
CA GLU A 102 -7.12 -5.13 7.99
C GLU A 102 -6.01 -5.47 7.00
N GLU A 103 -4.74 -5.38 7.43
CA GLU A 103 -3.58 -5.71 6.59
C GLU A 103 -3.63 -7.17 6.09
N ARG A 104 -3.98 -8.10 6.98
CA ARG A 104 -4.14 -9.53 6.64
C ARG A 104 -5.33 -9.77 5.72
N ASN A 105 -6.44 -9.07 5.95
CA ASN A 105 -7.64 -9.19 5.13
C ASN A 105 -7.39 -8.69 3.71
N ARG A 106 -6.71 -7.55 3.54
CA ARG A 106 -6.28 -7.03 2.23
C ARG A 106 -5.33 -8.00 1.53
N GLY A 107 -4.35 -8.57 2.24
CA GLY A 107 -3.42 -9.54 1.67
C GLY A 107 -4.05 -10.88 1.26
N ARG A 108 -5.25 -11.21 1.78
CA ARG A 108 -5.99 -12.43 1.43
C ARG A 108 -6.92 -12.25 0.23
N ALA A 109 -7.44 -11.03 0.02
CA ALA A 109 -8.36 -10.69 -1.07
C ALA A 109 -7.64 -10.69 -2.43
#